data_AF-A0A7X7PVR6-F1
#
_entry.id   AF-A0A7X7PVR6-F1
#
_cell.length_a   1.000
_cell.length_b   1.000
_cell.length_c   1.000
_cell.angle_alpha   90.00
_cell.angle_beta   90.00
_cell.angle_gamma   90.00
#
_symmetry.space_group_name_H-M   'P 1'
#
loop_
_entity.id
_entity.type
_entity.pdbx_description
1 polymer ?
#
loop_
_entity_poly.entity_id
_entity_poly.type
_entity_poly.pdbx_seq_one_letter_code
_entity_poly.pdbx_strand_id
1 'polypeptide(L)' 'MAHLDRLLEQYVDEERIAGAVALVLQHGETKYEGVFGWSDKESKRRMTSDTIFRIASQTKALTSV' A
#
# COMPACT_ATOMS: atom_id res chain seq x y z
N MET A 1 -3.82 -14.61 -0.26
CA MET A 1 -4.19 -13.51 -1.17
C MET A 1 -3.21 -13.38 -2.34
N ALA A 2 -2.68 -14.50 -2.87
CA ALA A 2 -1.61 -14.51 -3.87
C ALA A 2 -1.95 -13.87 -5.23
N HIS A 3 -3.22 -13.59 -5.51
CA HIS A 3 -3.59 -12.80 -6.69
C HIS A 3 -3.36 -11.30 -6.47
N LEU A 4 -3.62 -10.79 -5.26
CA LEU A 4 -3.39 -9.40 -4.90
C LEU A 4 -1.89 -9.10 -4.84
N ASP A 5 -1.10 -10.01 -4.27
CA ASP A 5 0.37 -9.90 -4.22
C ASP A 5 0.93 -9.75 -5.63
N ARG A 6 0.60 -10.71 -6.51
CA ARG A 6 1.05 -10.70 -7.91
C ARG A 6 0.63 -9.44 -8.66
N LEU A 7 -0.58 -8.96 -8.44
CA LEU A 7 -1.06 -7.73 -9.08
C LEU A 7 -0.24 -6.50 -8.64
N LEU A 8 0.02 -6.37 -7.34
CA LEU A 8 0.76 -5.23 -6.79
C LEU A 8 2.25 -5.31 -7.11
N GLU A 9 2.85 -6.50 -7.09
CA GLU A 9 4.20 -6.76 -7.60
C GLU A 9 4.30 -6.39 -9.07
N GLN A 10 3.37 -6.87 -9.92
CA GLN A 10 3.34 -6.52 -11.35
C GLN A 10 3.26 -5.01 -11.58
N TYR A 11 2.49 -4.26 -10.78
CA TYR A 11 2.40 -2.81 -10.92
C TYR A 11 3.70 -2.09 -10.55
N VAL A 12 4.46 -2.64 -9.60
CA VAL A 12 5.80 -2.13 -9.26
C VAL A 12 6.79 -2.48 -10.37
N ASP A 13 6.76 -3.71 -10.89
CA ASP A 13 7.65 -4.21 -11.94
C ASP A 13 7.43 -3.48 -13.27
N GLU A 14 6.16 -3.17 -13.60
CA GLU A 14 5.76 -2.36 -14.77
C GLU A 14 5.99 -0.85 -14.56
N GLU A 15 6.57 -0.44 -13.42
CA GLU A 15 6.82 0.96 -13.04
C GLU A 15 5.57 1.86 -13.02
N ARG A 16 4.38 1.26 -12.91
CA ARG A 16 3.10 1.99 -12.84
C ARG A 16 2.90 2.68 -11.50
N ILE A 17 3.49 2.12 -10.44
CA ILE A 17 3.61 2.71 -9.11
C ILE A 17 5.01 2.45 -8.55
N ALA A 18 5.50 3.31 -7.67
CA ALA A 18 6.79 3.10 -7.01
C ALA A 18 6.73 2.00 -5.93
N GLY A 19 5.60 1.90 -5.24
CA GLY A 19 5.35 0.94 -4.18
C GLY A 19 3.95 1.10 -3.59
N ALA A 20 3.54 0.14 -2.77
CA ALA A 20 2.23 0.14 -2.11
C ALA A 20 2.28 -0.60 -0.78
N VAL A 21 1.37 -0.23 0.11
CA VAL A 21 0.97 -1.04 1.27
C VAL A 21 -0.50 -1.38 1.10
N ALA A 22 -0.87 -2.64 1.32
CA ALA A 22 -2.23 -3.11 1.21
C ALA A 22 -2.66 -3.79 2.52
N LEU A 23 -3.84 -3.39 3.04
CA LEU A 23 -4.41 -3.93 4.27
C LEU A 23 -5.85 -4.39 4.00
N VAL A 24 -6.18 -5.61 4.43
CA VAL A 24 -7.56 -6.12 4.39
C VAL A 24 -7.98 -6.50 5.81
N LEU A 25 -9.01 -5.81 6.28
CA LEU A 25 -9.67 -6.09 7.55
C LEU A 25 -10.95 -6.90 7.30
N GLN A 26 -11.17 -7.95 8.07
CA GLN A 26 -12.41 -8.73 8.07
C GLN A 26 -12.84 -8.96 9.51
N HIS A 27 -14.07 -8.54 9.85
CA HIS A 27 -14.60 -8.62 11.21
C HIS A 27 -13.70 -7.95 12.27
N GLY A 28 -13.06 -6.83 11.91
CA GLY A 28 -12.15 -6.10 12.81
C GLY A 28 -10.75 -6.70 12.92
N GLU A 29 -10.47 -7.84 12.29
CA GLU A 29 -9.17 -8.49 12.30
C GLU A 29 -8.41 -8.27 10.99
N THR A 30 -7.10 -8.05 11.08
CA THR A 30 -6.22 -8.07 9.91
C THR A 30 -6.14 -9.47 9.33
N LYS A 31 -6.73 -9.66 8.14
CA LYS A 31 -6.64 -10.93 7.39
C LYS A 31 -5.50 -10.93 6.40
N TYR A 32 -4.99 -9.77 6.04
CA TYR A 32 -3.86 -9.62 5.15
C TYR A 32 -3.25 -8.25 5.26
N GLU A 33 -1.92 -8.24 5.21
CA GLU A 33 -1.08 -7.07 5.06
C GLU A 33 0.01 -7.41 4.05
N GLY A 34 0.24 -6.53 3.08
CA GLY A 34 1.25 -6.69 2.05
C GLY A 34 2.01 -5.40 1.80
N VAL A 35 3.30 -5.52 1.49
CA VAL A 35 4.23 -4.40 1.30
C VAL A 35 5.01 -4.61 0.02
N PHE A 36 5.00 -3.63 -0.88
CA PHE A 36 5.52 -3.77 -2.24
C PHE A 36 6.36 -2.55 -2.63
N GLY A 37 7.47 -2.79 -3.33
CA GLY A 37 8.27 -1.75 -3.98
C GLY A 37 9.06 -0.84 -3.02
N TRP A 38 9.02 0.46 -3.29
CA TRP A 38 9.89 1.46 -2.70
C TRP A 38 9.08 2.64 -2.15
N SER A 39 9.42 3.10 -0.95
CA SER A 39 8.91 4.39 -0.44
C SER A 39 9.62 5.56 -1.11
N ASP A 40 10.86 5.33 -1.55
CA ASP A 40 11.66 6.26 -2.35
C ASP A 40 12.60 5.44 -3.23
N LYS A 41 12.32 5.41 -4.54
CA LYS A 41 13.07 4.60 -5.51
C LYS A 41 14.45 5.20 -5.81
N GLU A 42 14.61 6.51 -5.75
CA GLU A 42 15.86 7.21 -6.06
C GLU A 42 16.90 6.97 -4.97
N SER A 43 16.50 7.08 -3.71
CA SER A 43 17.36 6.75 -2.56
C SER A 43 17.42 5.26 -2.24
N LYS A 44 16.76 4.41 -3.04
CA LYS A 44 16.65 2.96 -2.85
C LYS A 44 16.08 2.58 -1.48
N ARG A 45 15.15 3.37 -0.96
CA ARG A 45 14.44 3.09 0.30
C ARG A 45 13.24 2.18 0.04
N ARG A 46 13.25 1.00 0.67
CA ARG A 46 12.16 0.02 0.58
C ARG A 46 10.89 0.53 1.24
N MET A 47 9.76 0.13 0.68
CA MET A 47 8.46 0.32 1.32
C MET A 47 8.40 -0.47 2.63
N THR A 48 7.71 0.07 3.62
CA THR A 48 7.41 -0.59 4.92
C THR A 48 5.93 -0.42 5.23
N SER A 49 5.36 -1.28 6.09
CA SER A 49 3.93 -1.20 6.45
C SER A 49 3.57 0.10 7.19
N ASP A 50 4.54 0.74 7.84
CA ASP A 50 4.40 2.01 8.56
C ASP A 50 4.79 3.26 7.73
N THR A 51 5.06 3.10 6.43
CA THR A 51 5.35 4.23 5.55
C THR A 51 4.17 5.21 5.54
N ILE A 52 4.45 6.51 5.73
CA ILE A 52 3.43 7.55 5.77
C ILE A 52 3.04 7.97 4.34
N PHE A 53 1.75 7.94 4.04
CA PHE A 53 1.19 8.38 2.77
C PHE A 53 0.37 9.67 2.93
N ARG A 54 0.36 10.50 1.89
CA ARG A 54 -0.68 11.54 1.74
C ARG A 54 -1.95 10.90 1.22
N ILE A 55 -2.94 10.74 2.09
CA ILE A 55 -4.20 10.04 1.77
C ILE A 55 -5.24 10.89 1.01
N ALA A 56 -4.91 12.15 0.70
CA ALA A 56 -5.72 13.09 -0.08
C ALA A 56 -7.20 13.13 0.36
N SER A 57 -8.16 12.95 -0.56
CA SER A 57 -9.59 13.03 -0.25
C SER A 57 -10.10 11.93 0.71
N GLN A 58 -9.31 10.91 1.04
CA GLN A 58 -9.70 9.94 2.09
C GLN A 58 -9.83 10.60 3.46
N THR A 59 -9.21 11.78 3.69
CA THR A 59 -9.44 12.57 4.92
C THR A 59 -10.92 12.91 5.14
N LYS A 60 -11.73 13.02 4.07
CA LYS A 60 -13.15 13.37 4.17
C LYS A 60 -13.95 12.36 5.00
N ALA A 61 -13.57 11.08 4.93
CA ALA A 61 -14.22 10.03 5.72
C ALA A 61 -14.04 10.23 7.23
N LEU A 62 -12.96 10.89 7.66
CA LEU A 62 -12.72 11.22 9.07
C LEU A 62 -13.40 12.52 9.49
N THR A 63 -13.52 13.50 8.59
CA THR A 63 -14.05 14.83 8.94
C THR A 63 -15.57 14.94 8.85
N SER A 64 -16.26 13.96 8.25
CA SER A 64 -17.70 14.01 7.99
C SER A 64 -18.56 13.32 9.06
N VAL A 65 -17.94 12.75 10.10
CA VAL A 65 -18.65 12.09 11.20
C VAL A 65 -19.00 13.05 12.33
#